data_AF-A0A5Q4E1G6-F1
#
_entry.id   AF-A0A5Q4E1G6-F1
#
_cell.length_a   1.000
_cell.length_b   1.000
_cell.length_c   1.000
_cell.angle_alpha   90.00
_cell.angle_beta   90.00
_cell.angle_gamma   90.00
#
_symmetry.space_group_name_H-M   'P 1'
#
loop_
_entity.id
_entity.type
_entity.pdbx_description
1 polymer ?
#
loop_
_entity_poly.entity_id
_entity_poly.type
_entity_poly.pdbx_seq_one_letter_code
_entity_poly.pdbx_strand_id
1 'polypeptide(L)'
;NWGALLAWTAQTGALGLPAVFLYLAGISWTLFYDTIYAHMDREDDELIGVKSTARLFAENTETWLRGFLIATVVLMSLSVIYALAPLADPLKMSLGLAGAWAMGWHMNWQLSKLDIDDTQMCLRLFRSNRDAGLLAALFLAITLFV
;
A
#
# COMPACT_ATOMS: atom_id res chain seq x y z
N ASN A 1 3.83 9.24 1.88
CA ASN A 1 2.35 9.36 1.80
C ASN A 1 1.83 10.79 1.64
N TRP A 2 2.23 11.76 2.47
CA TRP A 2 1.66 13.13 2.44
C TRP A 2 1.77 13.85 1.07
N GLY A 3 2.74 13.48 0.24
CA GLY A 3 2.88 13.97 -1.14
C GLY A 3 1.64 13.77 -2.02
N ALA A 4 0.75 12.81 -1.72
CA ALA A 4 -0.54 12.64 -2.42
C ALA A 4 -1.47 13.85 -2.20
N LEU A 5 -1.62 14.29 -0.94
CA LEU A 5 -2.38 15.49 -0.58
C LEU A 5 -1.72 16.74 -1.17
N LEU A 6 -0.38 16.77 -1.07
CA LEU A 6 0.54 17.69 -1.74
C LEU A 6 0.19 17.99 -3.20
N ALA A 7 0.49 16.99 -4.02
CA ALA A 7 0.38 17.08 -5.47
C ALA A 7 -1.05 17.41 -5.91
N TRP A 8 -2.06 16.82 -5.26
CA TRP A 8 -3.45 17.11 -5.57
C TRP A 8 -3.83 18.58 -5.30
N THR A 9 -3.51 19.08 -4.12
CA THR A 9 -3.85 20.46 -3.74
C THR A 9 -3.09 21.45 -4.61
N ALA A 10 -1.83 21.18 -4.93
CA ALA A 10 -1.03 21.99 -5.84
C ALA A 10 -1.62 22.05 -7.26
N GLN A 11 -2.17 20.94 -7.77
CA GLN A 11 -2.73 20.87 -9.11
C GLN A 11 -4.16 21.41 -9.22
N THR A 12 -4.98 21.21 -8.19
CA THR A 12 -6.44 21.49 -8.25
C THR A 12 -6.85 22.74 -7.46
N GLY A 13 -5.96 23.30 -6.63
CA GLY A 13 -6.23 24.46 -5.79
C GLY A 13 -7.05 24.17 -4.53
N ALA A 14 -7.48 22.93 -4.31
CA ALA A 14 -8.22 22.50 -3.12
C ALA A 14 -7.94 21.04 -2.78
N LEU A 15 -8.21 20.64 -1.54
CA LEU A 15 -8.13 19.23 -1.17
C LEU A 15 -9.39 18.50 -1.67
N GLY A 16 -9.21 17.35 -2.32
CA GLY A 16 -10.30 16.49 -2.80
C GLY A 16 -10.26 15.09 -2.18
N LEU A 17 -11.42 14.43 -2.16
CA LEU A 17 -11.55 13.05 -1.68
C LEU A 17 -10.59 12.05 -2.34
N PRO A 18 -10.28 12.12 -3.66
CA PRO A 18 -9.30 11.23 -4.26
C PRO A 18 -7.95 11.24 -3.54
N ALA A 19 -7.43 12.44 -3.22
CA ALA A 19 -6.16 12.57 -2.53
C ALA A 19 -6.20 12.04 -1.10
N VAL A 20 -7.31 12.23 -0.40
CA VAL A 20 -7.52 11.68 0.96
C VAL A 20 -7.51 10.16 0.92
N PHE A 21 -8.26 9.55 0.01
CA PHE A 21 -8.28 8.10 -0.15
C PHE A 21 -6.89 7.55 -0.53
N LEU A 22 -6.18 8.20 -1.46
CA LEU A 22 -4.82 7.79 -1.83
C LEU A 22 -3.84 7.92 -0.66
N TYR A 23 -3.97 8.96 0.15
CA TYR A 23 -3.16 9.16 1.36
C TYR A 23 -3.38 8.05 2.38
N LEU A 24 -4.65 7.71 2.67
CA LEU A 24 -5.01 6.63 3.57
C LEU A 24 -4.60 5.24 3.02
N ALA A 25 -4.70 5.04 1.71
CA ALA A 25 -4.18 3.85 1.05
C ALA A 25 -2.66 3.73 1.26
N GLY A 26 -1.93 4.84 1.08
CA GLY A 26 -0.49 4.91 1.33
C GLY A 26 -0.14 4.61 2.79
N ILE A 27 -0.90 5.14 3.76
CA ILE A 27 -0.70 4.79 5.19
C ILE A 27 -0.90 3.29 5.41
N SER A 28 -1.98 2.72 4.89
CA SER A 28 -2.28 1.29 5.05
C SER A 28 -1.17 0.42 4.44
N TRP A 29 -0.67 0.81 3.27
CA TRP A 29 0.44 0.14 2.62
C TRP A 29 1.75 0.27 3.42
N THR A 30 2.03 1.45 3.96
CA THR A 30 3.18 1.65 4.86
C THR A 30 3.10 0.75 6.08
N LEU A 31 1.94 0.69 6.74
CA LEU A 31 1.74 -0.23 7.86
C LEU A 31 1.95 -1.70 7.45
N PHE A 32 1.55 -2.08 6.23
CA PHE A 32 1.81 -3.42 5.71
C PHE A 32 3.30 -3.73 5.61
N TYR A 33 4.07 -2.94 4.87
CA TYR A 33 5.48 -3.27 4.63
C TYR A 33 6.39 -2.97 5.82
N ASP A 34 6.10 -1.93 6.61
CA ASP A 34 6.87 -1.62 7.82
C ASP A 34 6.67 -2.68 8.89
N THR A 35 5.48 -3.30 8.96
CA THR A 35 5.26 -4.42 9.89
C THR A 35 6.04 -5.67 9.48
N ILE A 36 6.18 -5.94 8.17
CA ILE A 36 7.08 -7.02 7.69
C ILE A 36 8.54 -6.70 8.06
N TYR A 37 8.96 -5.44 7.87
CA TYR A 37 10.30 -5.01 8.24
C TYR A 37 10.56 -5.10 9.75
N ALA A 38 9.58 -4.72 10.58
CA ALA A 38 9.70 -4.73 12.04
C ALA A 38 9.95 -6.14 12.63
N HIS A 39 9.60 -7.22 11.92
CA HIS A 39 9.94 -8.58 12.36
C HIS A 39 11.44 -8.88 12.28
N MET A 40 12.21 -8.11 11.49
CA MET A 40 13.67 -8.21 11.47
C MET A 40 14.31 -7.67 12.75
N ASP A 41 13.70 -6.64 13.34
CA ASP A 41 14.26 -5.90 14.48
C ASP A 41 13.60 -6.34 15.81
N ARG A 42 12.82 -7.43 15.83
CA ARG A 42 11.98 -7.85 16.96
C ARG A 42 12.74 -8.07 18.27
N GLU A 43 13.88 -8.77 18.21
CA GLU A 43 14.70 -9.07 19.40
C GLU A 43 15.38 -7.81 19.93
N ASP A 44 15.91 -6.96 19.05
CA ASP A 44 16.52 -5.70 19.42
C ASP A 44 15.49 -4.74 20.03
N ASP A 45 14.30 -4.63 19.43
CA ASP A 45 13.17 -3.85 19.95
C ASP A 45 12.73 -4.30 21.34
N GLU A 46 12.79 -5.61 21.62
CA GLU A 46 12.49 -6.16 22.93
C GLU A 46 13.51 -5.70 23.97
N LEU A 47 14.80 -5.77 23.65
CA LEU A 47 15.90 -5.40 24.54
C LEU A 47 15.84 -3.92 24.97
N ILE A 48 15.44 -3.01 24.07
CA ILE A 48 15.36 -1.57 24.36
C ILE A 48 13.94 -1.05 24.64
N GLY A 49 12.94 -1.94 24.68
CA GLY A 49 11.57 -1.59 25.07
C GLY A 49 10.75 -0.84 24.00
N VAL A 50 11.13 -0.92 22.72
CA VAL A 50 10.41 -0.29 21.60
C VAL A 50 9.10 -1.03 21.33
N LYS A 51 7.99 -0.29 21.17
CA LYS A 51 6.64 -0.85 20.94
C LYS A 51 6.33 -0.96 19.44
N SER A 52 7.04 -1.84 18.72
CA SER A 52 6.81 -2.05 17.29
C SER A 52 5.54 -2.84 16.98
N THR A 53 5.08 -2.75 15.72
CA THR A 53 3.93 -3.51 15.23
C THR A 53 4.18 -5.01 15.21
N ALA A 54 5.42 -5.45 14.99
CA ALA A 54 5.82 -6.85 15.12
C ALA A 54 5.52 -7.40 16.52
N ARG A 55 5.78 -6.62 17.56
CA ARG A 55 5.45 -6.97 18.96
C ARG A 55 3.97 -6.85 19.27
N LEU A 56 3.30 -5.82 18.76
CA LEU A 56 1.87 -5.59 18.97
C LEU A 56 1.02 -6.70 18.34
N PHE A 57 1.36 -7.12 17.13
CA PHE A 57 0.59 -8.13 16.38
C PHE A 57 1.06 -9.55 16.65
N ALA A 58 2.36 -9.76 16.91
CA ALA A 58 2.95 -11.04 17.26
C ALA A 58 2.47 -12.17 16.30
N GLU A 59 1.93 -13.26 16.85
CA GLU A 59 1.39 -14.40 16.08
C GLU A 59 0.22 -14.01 15.15
N ASN A 60 -0.47 -12.90 15.42
CA ASN A 60 -1.58 -12.42 14.59
C ASN A 60 -1.13 -11.53 13.41
N THR A 61 0.18 -11.39 13.18
CA THR A 61 0.75 -10.51 12.14
C THR A 61 0.08 -10.72 10.79
N GLU A 62 -0.06 -11.96 10.31
CA GLU A 62 -0.63 -12.21 8.98
C GLU A 62 -2.07 -11.67 8.85
N THR A 63 -2.86 -11.75 9.93
CA THR A 63 -4.25 -11.26 9.94
C THR A 63 -4.29 -9.73 9.84
N TRP A 64 -3.43 -9.04 10.58
CA TRP A 64 -3.31 -7.58 10.50
C TRP A 64 -2.81 -7.12 9.13
N LEU A 65 -1.79 -7.78 8.59
CA LEU A 65 -1.28 -7.49 7.26
C LEU A 65 -2.35 -7.72 6.18
N ARG A 66 -3.16 -8.78 6.30
CA ARG A 66 -4.30 -9.00 5.40
C ARG A 66 -5.33 -7.87 5.49
N GLY A 67 -5.59 -7.35 6.69
CA GLY A 67 -6.39 -6.15 6.90
C GLY A 67 -5.82 -4.91 6.20
N PHE A 68 -4.52 -4.66 6.34
CA PHE A 68 -3.85 -3.54 5.67
C PHE A 68 -3.81 -3.68 4.15
N LEU A 69 -3.65 -4.90 3.63
CA LEU A 69 -3.78 -5.19 2.20
C LEU A 69 -5.15 -4.82 1.69
N ILE A 70 -6.22 -5.31 2.34
CA ILE A 70 -7.61 -5.02 1.93
C ILE A 70 -7.86 -3.52 1.98
N ALA A 71 -7.46 -2.85 3.07
CA ALA A 71 -7.60 -1.41 3.21
C ALA A 71 -6.86 -0.65 2.09
N THR A 72 -5.64 -1.04 1.77
CA THR A 72 -4.84 -0.43 0.69
C THR A 72 -5.57 -0.53 -0.66
N VAL A 73 -6.01 -1.73 -1.04
CA VAL A 73 -6.67 -1.97 -2.33
C VAL A 73 -8.01 -1.23 -2.42
N VAL A 74 -8.82 -1.28 -1.36
CA VAL A 74 -10.12 -0.60 -1.31
C VAL A 74 -9.95 0.91 -1.38
N LEU A 75 -9.09 1.49 -0.54
CA LEU A 75 -8.87 2.94 -0.51
C LEU A 75 -8.25 3.44 -1.81
N MET A 76 -7.31 2.70 -2.39
CA MET A 76 -6.73 3.08 -3.69
C MET A 76 -7.77 2.98 -4.82
N SER A 77 -8.63 1.96 -4.80
CA SER A 77 -9.74 1.84 -5.76
C SER A 77 -10.72 2.99 -5.61
N LEU A 78 -11.08 3.39 -4.39
CA LEU A 78 -11.93 4.57 -4.14
C LEU A 78 -11.27 5.85 -4.65
N SER A 79 -9.97 6.03 -4.45
CA SER A 79 -9.23 7.17 -5.01
C SER A 79 -9.37 7.22 -6.54
N VAL A 80 -9.16 6.09 -7.23
CA VAL A 80 -9.28 6.00 -8.68
C VAL A 80 -10.72 6.29 -9.13
N ILE A 81 -11.72 5.68 -8.50
CA ILE A 81 -13.13 5.87 -8.84
C ILE A 81 -13.51 7.35 -8.73
N TYR A 82 -13.20 8.00 -7.60
CA TYR A 82 -13.56 9.41 -7.41
C TYR A 82 -12.78 10.35 -8.33
N ALA A 83 -11.53 10.02 -8.69
CA ALA A 83 -10.74 10.83 -9.61
C ALA A 83 -11.23 10.72 -11.07
N LEU A 84 -11.61 9.52 -11.50
CA LEU A 84 -11.87 9.22 -12.92
C LEU A 84 -13.37 9.16 -13.28
N ALA A 85 -14.27 9.00 -12.31
CA ALA A 85 -15.71 8.95 -12.59
C ALA A 85 -16.25 10.15 -13.39
N PRO A 86 -15.80 11.40 -13.14
CA PRO A 86 -16.23 12.56 -13.94
C PRO A 86 -15.85 12.49 -15.43
N LEU A 87 -14.82 11.72 -15.78
CA LEU A 87 -14.39 11.55 -17.18
C LEU A 87 -15.31 10.61 -17.97
N ALA A 88 -16.10 9.78 -17.27
CA ALA A 88 -17.00 8.78 -17.85
C ALA A 88 -16.33 7.87 -18.90
N ASP A 89 -15.03 7.58 -18.72
CA ASP A 89 -14.22 6.76 -19.63
C ASP A 89 -14.00 5.36 -19.01
N PRO A 90 -14.64 4.30 -19.55
CA PRO A 90 -14.51 2.95 -19.02
C PRO A 90 -13.10 2.37 -19.14
N LEU A 91 -12.33 2.76 -20.17
CA LEU A 91 -10.98 2.24 -20.38
C LEU A 91 -10.04 2.81 -19.32
N LYS A 92 -10.08 4.13 -19.08
CA LYS A 92 -9.30 4.78 -18.02
C LYS A 92 -9.66 4.28 -16.64
N MET A 93 -10.96 4.11 -16.38
CA MET A 93 -11.43 3.55 -15.11
C MET A 93 -10.89 2.12 -14.90
N SER A 94 -10.98 1.28 -15.92
CA SER A 94 -10.53 -0.12 -15.85
C SER A 94 -9.02 -0.22 -15.64
N LEU A 95 -8.23 0.59 -16.35
CA LEU A 95 -6.77 0.62 -16.20
C LEU A 95 -6.33 1.18 -14.84
N GLY A 96 -6.95 2.26 -14.36
CA GLY A 96 -6.67 2.80 -13.04
C GLY A 96 -6.96 1.78 -11.93
N LEU A 97 -8.09 1.07 -12.01
CA LEU A 97 -8.45 0.02 -11.07
C LEU A 97 -7.48 -1.17 -11.17
N ALA A 98 -7.12 -1.58 -12.39
CA ALA A 98 -6.16 -2.66 -12.58
C ALA A 98 -4.81 -2.39 -11.87
N GLY A 99 -4.38 -1.13 -11.75
CA GLY A 99 -3.20 -0.76 -10.96
C GLY A 99 -3.32 -1.10 -9.47
N ALA A 100 -4.45 -0.74 -8.85
CA ALA A 100 -4.72 -1.05 -7.44
C ALA A 100 -4.78 -2.57 -7.19
N TRP A 101 -5.41 -3.31 -8.11
CA TRP A 101 -5.53 -4.76 -8.01
C TRP A 101 -4.21 -5.48 -8.33
N ALA A 102 -3.38 -4.98 -9.25
CA ALA A 102 -2.05 -5.52 -9.51
C ALA A 102 -1.13 -5.38 -8.29
N MET A 103 -1.16 -4.22 -7.63
CA MET A 103 -0.48 -4.00 -6.36
C MET A 103 -1.00 -4.97 -5.28
N GLY A 104 -2.34 -5.09 -5.13
CA GLY A 104 -2.96 -6.02 -4.20
C GLY A 104 -2.59 -7.49 -4.44
N TRP A 105 -2.50 -7.90 -5.70
CA TRP A 105 -2.04 -9.24 -6.09
C TRP A 105 -0.60 -9.48 -5.65
N HIS A 106 0.29 -8.52 -5.87
CA HIS A 106 1.68 -8.60 -5.41
C HIS A 106 1.76 -8.67 -3.88
N MET A 107 0.98 -7.86 -3.16
CA MET A 107 0.89 -7.92 -1.69
C MET A 107 0.38 -9.26 -1.18
N ASN A 108 -0.60 -9.86 -1.86
CA ASN A 108 -1.10 -11.18 -1.51
C ASN A 108 -0.05 -12.27 -1.77
N TRP A 109 0.74 -12.14 -2.84
CA TRP A 109 1.91 -13.00 -3.05
C TRP A 109 2.93 -12.85 -1.92
N GLN A 110 3.20 -11.63 -1.44
CA GLN A 110 4.08 -11.42 -0.28
C GLN A 110 3.55 -12.14 0.96
N LEU A 111 2.25 -12.04 1.25
CA LEU A 111 1.62 -12.78 2.36
C LEU A 111 1.77 -14.30 2.21
N SER A 112 1.60 -14.84 1.00
CA SER A 112 1.76 -16.28 0.74
C SER A 112 3.19 -16.81 0.95
N LYS A 113 4.18 -15.90 1.06
CA LYS A 113 5.59 -16.19 1.26
C LYS A 113 6.11 -15.74 2.62
N LEU A 114 5.26 -15.09 3.41
CA LEU A 114 5.65 -14.52 4.69
C LEU A 114 5.99 -15.64 5.67
N ASP A 115 7.20 -15.56 6.20
CA ASP A 115 7.63 -16.27 7.39
C ASP A 115 8.20 -15.19 8.33
N ILE A 116 7.54 -14.98 9.47
CA ILE A 116 7.89 -13.90 10.41
C ILE A 116 9.14 -14.22 11.22
N ASP A 117 9.56 -15.48 11.26
CA ASP A 117 10.77 -15.91 11.95
C ASP A 117 11.99 -15.96 11.02
N ASP A 118 11.79 -15.86 9.69
CA ASP A 118 12.86 -15.73 8.69
C ASP A 118 13.13 -14.25 8.35
N THR A 119 14.14 -13.67 9.01
CA THR A 119 14.57 -12.28 8.79
C THR A 119 15.04 -11.99 7.35
N GLN A 120 15.64 -12.98 6.67
CA GLN A 120 16.06 -12.82 5.27
C GLN A 120 14.86 -12.84 4.32
N MET A 121 13.85 -13.65 4.60
CA MET A 121 12.58 -13.58 3.89
C MET A 121 11.89 -12.23 4.13
N CYS A 122 11.78 -11.78 5.38
CA CYS A 122 11.21 -10.47 5.72
C CYS A 122 11.90 -9.33 4.97
N LEU A 123 13.24 -9.31 4.92
CA LEU A 123 14.00 -8.30 4.17
C LEU A 123 13.72 -8.35 2.66
N ARG A 124 13.64 -9.56 2.07
CA ARG A 124 13.30 -9.73 0.65
C ARG A 124 11.89 -9.24 0.34
N LEU A 125 10.92 -9.57 1.18
CA LEU A 125 9.53 -9.14 1.03
C LEU A 125 9.38 -7.64 1.27
N PHE A 126 10.09 -7.05 2.22
CA PHE A 126 10.12 -5.60 2.41
C PHE A 126 10.63 -4.91 1.13
N ARG A 127 11.78 -5.33 0.60
CA ARG A 127 12.38 -4.74 -0.61
C ARG A 127 11.48 -4.88 -1.84
N SER A 128 10.74 -5.98 -1.98
CA SER A 128 9.81 -6.16 -3.11
C SER A 128 8.62 -5.20 -3.10
N ASN A 129 8.38 -4.42 -2.02
CA ASN A 129 7.39 -3.35 -2.05
C ASN A 129 7.73 -2.25 -3.08
N ARG A 130 9.01 -2.08 -3.46
CA ARG A 130 9.33 -1.24 -4.62
C ARG A 130 8.53 -1.68 -5.85
N ASP A 131 8.42 -2.98 -6.07
CA ASP A 131 7.75 -3.54 -7.24
C ASP A 131 6.22 -3.42 -7.10
N ALA A 132 5.66 -3.59 -5.89
CA ALA A 132 4.25 -3.29 -5.61
C ALA A 132 3.87 -1.83 -5.96
N GLY A 133 4.70 -0.88 -5.54
CA GLY A 133 4.53 0.54 -5.88
C GLY A 133 4.69 0.83 -7.36
N LEU A 134 5.66 0.18 -8.03
CA LEU A 134 5.85 0.31 -9.47
C LEU A 134 4.64 -0.21 -10.26
N LEU A 135 4.03 -1.31 -9.86
CA LEU A 135 2.80 -1.82 -10.49
C LEU A 135 1.69 -0.78 -10.44
N ALA A 136 1.40 -0.22 -9.26
CA ALA A 136 0.41 0.83 -9.12
C ALA A 136 0.75 2.07 -9.98
N ALA A 137 2.00 2.55 -9.93
CA ALA A 137 2.43 3.73 -10.66
C ALA A 137 2.36 3.56 -12.18
N LEU A 138 2.77 2.41 -12.72
CA LEU A 138 2.76 2.14 -14.16
C LEU A 138 1.34 2.15 -14.73
N PHE A 139 0.39 1.51 -14.07
CA PHE A 139 -1.01 1.50 -14.53
C PHE A 139 -1.63 2.90 -14.46
N LEU A 140 -1.36 3.66 -13.39
CA LEU A 140 -1.80 5.07 -13.31
C LEU A 140 -1.16 5.93 -14.39
N ALA A 141 0.12 5.74 -14.71
CA ALA A 141 0.79 6.45 -15.79
C ALA A 141 0.19 6.11 -17.16
N ILE A 142 -0.05 4.83 -17.46
CA ILE A 142 -0.68 4.39 -18.72
C ILE A 142 -2.07 5.03 -18.87
N THR A 143 -2.84 5.14 -17.77
CA THR A 143 -4.17 5.77 -17.76
C THR A 143 -4.16 7.22 -18.26
N LEU A 144 -3.02 7.93 -18.15
CA LEU A 144 -2.88 9.30 -18.66
C LEU A 144 -2.75 9.39 -20.18
N PHE A 145 -2.30 8.32 -20.84
CA PHE A 145 -1.96 8.31 -22.27
C PHE A 145 -2.98 7.60 -23.16
N VAL A 146 -3.93 6.89 -22.57
CA VAL A 146 -5.07 6.29 -23.29
C VAL A 146 -6.23 7.27 -23.44
#